data_AF-A0A538C0D2-F1
#
_entry.id   AF-A0A538C0D2-F1
#
_cell.length_a   1.000
_cell.length_b   1.000
_cell.length_c   1.000
_cell.angle_alpha   90.00
_cell.angle_beta   90.00
_cell.angle_gamma   90.00
#
_symmetry.space_group_name_H-M   'P 1'
#
loop_
_entity.id
_entity.type
_entity.pdbx_description
1 polymer ?
#
loop_
_entity_poly.entity_id
_entity_poly.type
_entity_poly.pdbx_seq_one_letter_code
_entity_poly.pdbx_strand_id
1 'polypeptide(L)'
;MRATLGLLEKVTLAPEGMGRAEIEAVRSAGVSDQAISDALHVCFCFNLIDRLADAFGWHVQTADEFGKDAKVLLKRGYQMIGPVRKRALAIR
;
A
#
# COMPACT_ATOMS: atom_id res chain seq x y z
N MET A 1 7.87 -15.25 1.91
CA MET A 1 6.87 -14.26 1.42
C MET A 1 5.45 -14.55 1.93
N ARG A 2 4.89 -15.76 1.77
CA ARG A 2 3.52 -16.08 2.22
C ARG A 2 3.25 -15.77 3.70
N ALA A 3 4.16 -16.14 4.59
CA ALA A 3 4.03 -15.85 6.02
C ALA A 3 3.95 -14.34 6.31
N THR A 4 4.84 -13.56 5.70
CA THR A 4 4.82 -12.09 5.79
C THR A 4 3.50 -11.51 5.28
N LEU A 5 3.01 -11.94 4.12
CA LEU A 5 1.73 -11.46 3.58
C LEU A 5 0.55 -11.82 4.48
N GLY A 6 0.51 -13.04 5.03
CA GLY A 6 -0.55 -13.44 5.97
C GLY A 6 -0.56 -12.61 7.25
N LEU A 7 0.62 -12.20 7.75
CA LEU A 7 0.72 -11.24 8.84
C LEU A 7 0.14 -9.88 8.46
N LEU A 8 0.52 -9.34 7.29
CA LEU A 8 0.05 -8.02 6.85
C LEU A 8 -1.45 -7.99 6.57
N GLU A 9 -2.01 -9.08 6.05
CA GLU A 9 -3.44 -9.26 5.88
C GLU A 9 -4.16 -9.21 7.24
N LYS A 10 -3.69 -9.98 8.22
CA LYS A 10 -4.28 -10.00 9.56
C LYS A 10 -4.18 -8.64 10.26
N VAL A 11 -3.04 -7.96 10.18
CA VAL A 11 -2.87 -6.60 10.74
C VAL A 11 -3.85 -5.60 10.09
N THR A 12 -4.12 -5.75 8.80
CA THR A 12 -5.02 -4.84 8.07
C THR A 12 -6.49 -5.12 8.36
N LEU A 13 -6.90 -6.39 8.43
CA LEU A 13 -8.31 -6.81 8.49
C LEU A 13 -8.83 -7.15 9.90
N ALA A 14 -7.95 -7.59 10.81
CA ALA A 14 -8.29 -8.02 12.16
C ALA A 14 -7.19 -7.65 13.18
N PRO A 15 -6.82 -6.36 13.30
CA PRO A 15 -5.73 -5.90 14.17
C PRO A 15 -5.95 -6.24 15.65
N GLU A 16 -7.19 -6.32 16.12
CA GLU A 16 -7.55 -6.71 17.49
C GLU A 16 -7.15 -8.15 17.84
N GLY A 17 -6.99 -9.02 16.84
CA GLY A 17 -6.55 -10.40 17.00
C GLY A 17 -5.04 -10.58 16.94
N MET A 18 -4.26 -9.49 16.89
CA MET A 18 -2.80 -9.55 16.84
C MET A 18 -2.19 -9.79 18.21
N GLY A 19 -1.28 -10.76 18.29
CA GLY A 19 -0.51 -11.03 19.49
C GLY A 19 0.84 -11.67 19.18
N ARG A 20 1.44 -12.24 20.23
CA ARG A 20 2.75 -12.89 20.16
C ARG A 20 2.75 -14.10 19.22
N ALA A 21 1.65 -14.85 19.16
CA ALA A 21 1.55 -16.08 18.38
C ALA A 21 1.72 -15.83 16.87
N GLU A 22 1.14 -14.76 16.35
CA GLU A 22 1.22 -14.38 14.93
C GLU A 22 2.65 -14.03 14.54
N ILE A 23 3.34 -13.26 15.38
CA ILE A 23 4.73 -12.88 15.13
C ILE A 23 5.63 -14.11 15.20
N GLU A 24 5.40 -15.01 16.16
CA GLU A 24 6.20 -16.23 16.31
C GLU A 24 6.02 -17.21 15.15
N ALA A 25 4.80 -17.32 14.61
CA ALA A 25 4.55 -18.11 13.41
C ALA A 25 5.34 -17.59 12.21
N VAL A 26 5.49 -16.26 12.09
CA VAL A 26 6.26 -15.63 11.01
C VAL A 26 7.77 -15.81 11.22
N ARG A 27 8.25 -15.71 12.45
CA ARG A 27 9.65 -16.05 12.81
C ARG A 27 9.98 -17.50 12.51
N SER A 28 9.09 -18.42 12.88
CA SER A 28 9.24 -19.86 12.63
C SER A 28 9.31 -20.19 11.14
N ALA A 29 8.76 -19.31 10.28
CA ALA A 29 8.90 -19.39 8.83
C ALA A 29 10.21 -18.80 8.28
N GLY A 30 11.15 -18.42 9.15
CA GLY A 30 12.48 -17.92 8.80
C GLY A 30 12.55 -16.42 8.49
N VAL A 31 11.50 -15.65 8.80
CA VAL A 31 11.52 -14.20 8.61
C VAL A 31 12.22 -13.53 9.78
N SER A 32 13.22 -12.69 9.51
CA SER A 32 13.94 -11.96 10.55
C SER A 32 13.08 -10.90 11.21
N ASP A 33 13.39 -10.54 12.47
CA ASP A 33 12.71 -9.45 13.17
C ASP A 33 12.78 -8.12 12.41
N GLN A 34 13.93 -7.85 11.76
CA GLN A 34 14.07 -6.66 10.93
C GLN A 34 13.08 -6.69 9.75
N ALA A 35 12.99 -7.81 9.03
CA ALA A 35 12.06 -7.92 7.91
C ALA A 35 10.59 -7.86 8.35
N ILE A 36 10.26 -8.37 9.54
CA ILE A 36 8.92 -8.23 10.15
C ILE A 36 8.64 -6.74 10.43
N SER A 37 9.59 -6.05 11.07
CA SER A 37 9.49 -4.62 11.38
C SER A 37 9.32 -3.77 10.12
N ASP A 38 10.14 -4.00 9.10
CA ASP A 38 10.07 -3.27 7.83
C ASP A 38 8.73 -3.50 7.13
N ALA A 39 8.25 -4.75 7.11
CA ALA A 39 6.95 -5.08 6.53
C ALA A 39 5.79 -4.40 7.27
N LEU A 40 5.84 -4.34 8.60
CA LEU A 40 4.83 -3.65 9.41
C LEU A 40 4.86 -2.13 9.18
N HIS A 41 6.04 -1.52 9.02
CA HIS A 41 6.16 -0.10 8.67
C HIS A 41 5.52 0.20 7.31
N VAL A 42 5.81 -0.62 6.29
CA VAL A 42 5.19 -0.48 4.96
C VAL A 42 3.67 -0.64 5.07
N CYS A 43 3.20 -1.65 5.81
CA CYS A 43 1.78 -1.91 6.04
C CYS A 43 1.10 -0.72 6.72
N PHE A 44 1.74 -0.11 7.72
CA PHE A 44 1.25 1.11 8.37
C PHE A 44 1.11 2.27 7.38
N CYS A 45 2.12 2.52 6.54
CA CYS A 45 2.08 3.59 5.54
C CYS A 45 0.87 3.42 4.59
N PHE A 46 0.64 2.21 4.07
CA PHE A 46 -0.51 1.96 3.20
C PHE A 46 -1.84 2.10 3.93
N ASN A 47 -1.97 1.50 5.12
CA ASN A 47 -3.18 1.63 5.93
C ASN A 47 -3.53 3.10 6.21
N LEU A 48 -2.53 3.96 6.43
CA LEU A 48 -2.73 5.39 6.61
C LEU A 48 -3.11 6.09 5.30
N ILE A 49 -2.36 5.87 4.21
CA ILE A 49 -2.59 6.51 2.92
C ILE A 49 -3.98 6.18 2.38
N ASP A 50 -4.39 4.91 2.44
CA ASP A 50 -5.69 4.46 1.92
C ASP A 50 -6.84 5.13 2.69
N ARG A 51 -6.75 5.17 4.03
CA ARG A 51 -7.78 5.83 4.86
C ARG A 51 -7.84 7.34 4.62
N LEU A 52 -6.70 7.99 4.41
CA LEU A 52 -6.69 9.42 4.08
C LEU A 52 -7.24 9.67 2.67
N ALA A 53 -6.92 8.82 1.70
CA ALA A 53 -7.47 8.91 0.35
C ALA A 53 -9.00 8.76 0.38
N ASP A 54 -9.52 7.79 1.13
CA ASP A 54 -10.96 7.59 1.31
C ASP A 54 -11.61 8.79 2.03
N ALA A 55 -11.01 9.26 3.13
CA ALA A 55 -11.54 10.38 3.92
C ALA A 55 -11.56 11.70 3.14
N PHE A 56 -10.59 11.92 2.25
CA PHE A 56 -10.50 13.13 1.43
C PHE A 56 -11.14 12.98 0.05
N GLY A 57 -11.75 11.83 -0.26
CA GLY A 57 -12.39 11.58 -1.55
C GLY A 57 -11.43 11.65 -2.73
N TRP A 58 -10.19 11.18 -2.55
CA TRP A 58 -9.21 11.12 -3.64
C TRP A 58 -9.67 10.18 -4.74
N HIS A 59 -9.51 10.62 -5.98
CA HIS A 59 -9.84 9.80 -7.16
C HIS A 59 -8.80 8.69 -7.33
N VAL A 60 -9.18 7.47 -6.98
CA VAL A 60 -8.43 6.27 -7.34
C VAL A 60 -8.60 6.03 -8.84
N GLN A 61 -7.48 5.92 -9.54
CA GLN A 61 -7.49 5.78 -10.99
C GLN A 61 -8.14 4.46 -11.42
N THR A 62 -8.86 4.48 -12.52
CA THR A 62 -9.38 3.27 -13.17
C THR A 62 -8.25 2.46 -13.80
N ALA A 63 -8.50 1.18 -14.12
CA ALA A 63 -7.52 0.32 -14.78
C ALA A 63 -7.02 0.91 -16.12
N ASP A 64 -7.90 1.52 -16.90
CA ASP A 64 -7.54 2.18 -18.16
C ASP A 64 -6.64 3.41 -17.95
N GLU A 65 -6.90 4.18 -16.89
CA GLU A 65 -6.08 5.32 -16.51
C GLU A 65 -4.69 4.86 -16.06
N PHE A 66 -4.60 3.83 -15.22
CA PHE A 66 -3.33 3.20 -14.87
C PHE A 66 -2.59 2.68 -16.09
N GLY A 67 -3.28 2.03 -17.03
CA GLY A 67 -2.67 1.52 -18.26
C GLY A 67 -2.10 2.62 -19.17
N LYS A 68 -2.75 3.79 -19.21
CA LYS A 68 -2.21 4.97 -19.91
C LYS A 68 -0.99 5.53 -19.21
N ASP A 69 -1.05 5.70 -17.90
CA ASP A 69 0.02 6.29 -17.12
C ASP A 69 1.26 5.38 -17.08
N ALA A 70 1.08 4.06 -17.03
CA ALA A 70 2.18 3.08 -17.12
C ALA A 70 2.98 3.20 -18.42
N LYS A 71 2.32 3.44 -19.56
CA LYS A 71 3.00 3.68 -20.85
C LYS A 71 3.82 4.97 -20.84
N VAL A 72 3.30 6.01 -20.21
CA VAL A 72 4.02 7.29 -20.04
C VAL A 72 5.23 7.09 -19.14
N LEU A 73 5.05 6.40 -18.01
CA LEU A 73 6.11 6.08 -17.06
C LEU A 73 7.23 5.25 -17.71
N LEU A 74 6.87 4.24 -18.50
CA LEU A 74 7.84 3.43 -19.25
C LEU A 74 8.68 4.27 -20.21
N LYS A 75 8.06 5.23 -20.91
CA LYS A 75 8.73 6.05 -21.93
C LYS A 75 9.54 7.21 -21.34
N ARG A 76 9.08 7.80 -20.23
CA ARG A 76 9.61 9.08 -19.69
C ARG A 76 10.19 8.97 -18.28
N GLY A 77 10.12 7.81 -17.66
CA GLY A 77 10.52 7.61 -16.27
C GLY A 77 9.68 8.44 -15.29
N TYR A 78 10.13 8.54 -14.05
CA TYR A 78 9.43 9.25 -12.96
C TYR A 78 9.52 10.78 -13.08
N GLN A 79 10.20 11.31 -14.09
CA GLN A 79 10.41 12.75 -14.30
C GLN A 79 9.10 13.54 -14.54
N MET A 80 8.03 12.84 -14.95
CA MET A 80 6.70 13.43 -15.21
C MET A 80 5.68 13.15 -14.10
N ILE A 81 6.07 12.48 -13.00
CA ILE A 81 5.16 12.22 -11.87
C ILE A 81 5.16 13.48 -10.97
N GLY A 82 4.33 14.44 -11.37
CA GLY A 82 4.04 15.72 -10.72
C GLY A 82 2.68 16.23 -11.20
N PRO A 83 2.13 17.35 -10.69
CA PRO A 83 0.69 17.62 -10.57
C PRO A 83 0.00 17.94 -11.92
N VAL A 84 -0.08 16.98 -12.83
CA VAL A 84 -0.78 17.11 -14.11
C VAL A 84 -2.28 16.78 -13.98
N ARG A 85 -2.71 16.14 -12.89
CA ARG A 85 -4.12 15.75 -12.65
C ARG A 85 -4.97 16.76 -11.84
N LYS A 86 -4.56 18.02 -11.71
CA LYS A 86 -5.45 19.08 -11.13
C LYS A 86 -6.64 19.47 -12.02
N ARG A 87 -6.78 18.93 -13.24
CA ARG A 87 -7.84 19.34 -14.19
C ARG A 87 -9.21 18.68 -14.02
N ALA A 88 -9.38 17.67 -13.15
CA ALA A 88 -10.67 16.99 -12.98
C ALA A 88 -11.47 17.42 -11.73
N LEU A 89 -10.86 18.13 -10.78
CA LEU A 89 -11.52 18.59 -9.55
C LEU A 89 -12.10 20.02 -9.64
N ALA A 90 -11.99 20.68 -10.80
CA ALA A 90 -12.51 22.04 -11.01
C ALA A 90 -13.86 22.09 -11.73
N ILE A 91 -14.51 20.94 -11.96
CA ILE A 91 -15.85 20.88 -12.57
C ILE A 91 -16.69 19.87 -11.79
N ARG A 92 -17.14 20.27 -10.59
CA ARG A 92 -18.44 19.90 -10.01
C ARG A 92 -18.89 21.02 -9.09
#